data_AF-A0A2V6YPF0-F1
#
_entry.id   AF-A0A2V6YPF0-F1
#
_cell.length_a   1.000
_cell.length_b   1.000
_cell.length_c   1.000
_cell.angle_alpha   90.00
_cell.angle_beta   90.00
_cell.angle_gamma   90.00
#
_symmetry.space_group_name_H-M   'P 1'
#
loop_
_entity.id
_entity.type
_entity.pdbx_description
1 polymer ?
#
loop_
_entity_poly.entity_id
_entity_poly.type
_entity_poly.pdbx_seq_one_letter_code
_entity_poly.pdbx_strand_id
1 'polypeptide(L)'
;MRGLLLSTLLFVLGSTAPGAAQFPIFDAHIHYSRPDWEVYSLERALSILTAAGVRRAIVSSTPDDGTLKLYAKAPKTVVPFLRPYRARDDMDTWSSDPGVQRYVEDRLKRGIYRGIGEFHLSAADAGGPTVKRVAELAAERDLFLQAHVDDVTLEKLLTLYPKARFLWAHAGMSASASTVGGLLARFPKLWVELALRTDVAPGGKLDPEWRAVFVKYPDRFLVGTDTWVTSRWEAIRDYHRDVQVWLGQLPRDVAEAIAWKNGDRLFPAP
;
A
#
# COMPACT_ATOMS: atom_id res chain seq x y z
N MET A 1 21.84 66.04 -29.08
CA MET A 1 21.15 65.30 -28.00
C MET A 1 20.62 64.00 -28.59
N ARG A 2 21.27 62.87 -28.32
CA ARG A 2 20.85 61.53 -28.80
C ARG A 2 19.96 60.90 -27.73
N GLY A 3 18.69 60.68 -28.04
CA GLY A 3 17.76 59.95 -27.18
C GLY A 3 17.90 58.44 -27.43
N LEU A 4 18.25 57.69 -26.39
CA LEU A 4 18.18 56.23 -26.37
C LEU A 4 16.82 55.82 -25.79
N LEU A 5 15.99 55.17 -26.60
CA LEU A 5 14.78 54.47 -26.13
C LEU A 5 15.19 53.07 -25.67
N LEU A 6 15.09 52.81 -24.36
CA LEU A 6 15.23 51.47 -23.78
C LEU A 6 13.85 50.79 -23.81
N SER A 7 13.69 49.77 -24.66
CA SER A 7 12.54 48.88 -24.65
C SER A 7 12.79 47.77 -23.61
N THR A 8 12.04 47.79 -22.50
CA THR A 8 12.10 46.74 -21.47
C THR A 8 11.21 45.57 -21.89
N LEU A 9 11.83 44.43 -22.22
CA LEU A 9 11.13 43.18 -22.50
C LEU A 9 10.82 42.50 -21.16
N LEU A 10 9.55 42.47 -20.74
CA LEU A 10 9.13 41.69 -19.57
C LEU A 10 9.02 40.20 -19.97
N PHE A 11 9.95 39.39 -19.47
CA PHE A 11 9.78 37.93 -19.42
C PHE A 11 8.78 37.58 -18.32
N VAL A 12 7.58 37.15 -18.71
CA VAL A 12 6.65 36.49 -17.78
C VAL A 12 7.15 35.07 -17.56
N LEU A 13 7.93 34.87 -16.49
CA LEU A 13 8.21 33.54 -15.94
C LEU A 13 6.92 33.04 -15.29
N GLY A 14 6.15 32.26 -16.05
CA GLY A 14 5.04 31.47 -15.52
C GLY A 14 5.58 30.46 -14.51
N SER A 15 5.57 30.83 -13.24
CA SER A 15 5.78 29.90 -12.14
C SER A 15 4.53 29.04 -12.07
N THR A 16 4.57 27.82 -12.62
CA THR A 16 3.59 26.80 -12.31
C THR A 16 3.74 26.50 -10.82
N ALA A 17 2.91 27.14 -9.99
CA ALA A 17 2.76 26.72 -8.61
C ALA A 17 2.51 25.21 -8.63
N PRO A 18 3.20 24.41 -7.80
CA PRO A 18 2.88 22.99 -7.70
C PRO A 18 1.39 22.88 -7.40
N GLY A 19 0.65 22.29 -8.34
CA GLY A 19 -0.80 22.13 -8.21
C GLY A 19 -1.10 21.48 -6.87
N ALA A 20 -2.02 22.07 -6.10
CA ALA A 20 -2.48 21.47 -4.86
C ALA A 20 -2.90 20.01 -5.11
N ALA A 21 -2.61 19.11 -4.17
CA ALA A 21 -2.97 17.70 -4.29
C ALA A 21 -4.47 17.57 -4.63
N GLN A 22 -4.78 16.88 -5.73
CA GLN A 22 -6.13 16.81 -6.27
C GLN A 22 -7.04 15.92 -5.42
N PHE A 23 -6.49 14.88 -4.83
CA PHE A 23 -7.18 13.90 -4.01
C PHE A 23 -6.43 13.68 -2.68
N PRO A 24 -7.12 13.53 -1.54
CA PRO A 24 -6.47 12.97 -0.36
C PRO A 24 -6.09 11.51 -0.63
N ILE A 25 -5.02 11.02 -0.01
CA ILE A 25 -4.52 9.66 -0.25
C ILE A 25 -4.74 8.76 0.96
N PHE A 26 -5.32 7.59 0.73
CA PHE A 26 -5.18 6.44 1.61
C PHE A 26 -3.96 5.64 1.14
N ASP A 27 -2.88 5.64 1.93
CA ASP A 27 -1.66 4.90 1.58
C ASP A 27 -1.77 3.47 2.12
N ALA A 28 -1.97 2.50 1.23
CA ALA A 28 -2.19 1.11 1.61
C ALA A 28 -0.89 0.34 1.95
N HIS A 29 0.28 0.98 1.97
CA HIS A 29 1.53 0.28 2.20
C HIS A 29 2.60 1.16 2.86
N ILE A 30 2.64 1.16 4.20
CA ILE A 30 3.71 1.78 4.99
C ILE A 30 4.35 0.76 5.92
N HIS A 31 5.68 0.79 5.96
CA HIS A 31 6.50 0.14 6.97
C HIS A 31 7.14 1.15 7.92
N TYR A 32 6.94 0.92 9.23
CA TYR A 32 7.61 1.68 10.30
C TYR A 32 8.30 0.71 11.25
N SER A 33 9.33 0.04 10.72
CA SER A 33 10.10 -1.00 11.40
C SER A 33 11.20 -0.41 12.28
N ARG A 34 11.97 -1.26 12.98
CA ARG A 34 12.98 -0.81 13.94
C ARG A 34 13.95 0.27 13.41
N PRO A 35 14.56 0.10 12.22
CA PRO A 35 15.45 1.13 11.68
C PRO A 35 14.75 2.48 11.47
N ASP A 36 13.44 2.46 11.16
CA ASP A 36 12.70 3.67 10.83
C ASP A 36 12.39 4.52 12.07
N TRP A 37 12.03 3.88 13.19
CA TRP A 37 11.76 4.63 14.43
C TRP A 37 13.02 5.09 15.15
N GLU A 38 14.20 4.57 14.78
CA GLU A 38 15.49 5.06 15.25
C GLU A 38 15.88 6.37 14.54
N VAL A 39 15.35 6.61 13.33
CA VAL A 39 15.62 7.81 12.52
C VAL A 39 14.49 8.84 12.62
N TYR A 40 13.23 8.40 12.50
CA TYR A 40 12.06 9.25 12.54
C TYR A 40 11.28 9.01 13.83
N SER A 41 11.13 10.03 14.66
CA SER A 41 10.20 9.98 15.80
C SER A 41 8.75 9.77 15.31
N LEU A 42 7.84 9.39 16.22
CA LEU A 42 6.42 9.22 15.90
C LEU A 42 5.81 10.50 15.32
N GLU A 43 6.11 11.64 15.93
CA GLU A 43 5.68 12.96 15.46
C GLU A 43 6.22 13.27 14.07
N ARG A 44 7.49 12.91 13.81
CA ARG A 44 8.09 13.13 12.49
C ARG A 44 7.46 12.24 11.43
N ALA A 45 7.28 10.96 11.70
CA ALA A 45 6.61 10.02 10.81
C ALA A 45 5.20 10.51 10.44
N LEU A 46 4.39 10.87 11.44
CA LEU A 46 3.03 11.40 11.20
C LEU A 46 3.03 12.74 10.45
N SER A 47 4.02 13.61 10.72
CA SER A 47 4.20 14.86 10.00
C SER A 47 4.54 14.62 8.51
N ILE A 48 5.37 13.64 8.20
CA ILE A 48 5.68 13.25 6.81
C ILE A 48 4.42 12.79 6.09
N LEU A 49 3.64 11.89 6.70
CA LEU A 49 2.36 11.42 6.13
C LEU A 49 1.39 12.60 5.89
N THR A 50 1.23 13.47 6.87
CA THR A 50 0.36 14.66 6.76
C THR A 50 0.82 15.58 5.64
N ALA A 51 2.12 15.88 5.55
CA ALA A 51 2.69 16.73 4.51
C ALA A 51 2.60 16.11 3.11
N ALA A 52 2.48 14.79 3.01
CA ALA A 52 2.26 14.06 1.77
C ALA A 52 0.77 13.90 1.41
N GLY A 53 -0.14 14.54 2.15
CA GLY A 53 -1.59 14.45 1.90
C GLY A 53 -2.21 13.11 2.27
N VAL A 54 -1.52 12.30 3.07
CA VAL A 54 -2.02 11.02 3.56
C VAL A 54 -3.08 11.28 4.62
N ARG A 55 -4.32 10.90 4.34
CA ARG A 55 -5.40 10.95 5.32
C ARG A 55 -5.32 9.76 6.28
N ARG A 56 -4.99 8.58 5.75
CA ARG A 56 -4.93 7.31 6.46
C ARG A 56 -3.94 6.37 5.78
N ALA A 57 -3.34 5.46 6.54
CA ALA A 57 -2.37 4.52 6.02
C ALA A 57 -2.49 3.14 6.67
N ILE A 58 -2.31 2.08 5.88
CA ILE A 58 -2.00 0.76 6.41
C ILE A 58 -0.54 0.79 6.86
N VAL A 59 -0.33 0.49 8.14
CA VAL A 59 1.01 0.42 8.73
C VAL A 59 1.25 -0.99 9.24
N SER A 60 2.38 -1.56 8.88
CA SER A 60 2.90 -2.80 9.44
C SER A 60 4.38 -2.66 9.76
N SER A 61 4.93 -3.42 10.70
CA SER A 61 6.31 -3.25 11.12
C SER A 61 6.95 -4.57 11.56
N THR A 62 8.26 -4.67 11.40
CA THR A 62 9.07 -5.75 11.96
C THR A 62 10.12 -5.16 12.93
N PRO A 63 10.03 -5.42 14.25
CA PRO A 63 8.90 -6.05 14.94
C PRO A 63 7.65 -5.15 14.96
N ASP A 64 6.52 -5.70 15.38
CA ASP A 64 5.18 -5.07 15.41
C ASP A 64 5.07 -3.78 16.26
N ASP A 65 6.06 -3.53 17.12
CA ASP A 65 6.11 -2.38 18.04
C ASP A 65 5.93 -1.02 17.37
N GLY A 66 6.43 -0.83 16.14
CA GLY A 66 6.30 0.43 15.41
C GLY A 66 4.86 0.71 15.01
N THR A 67 4.17 -0.32 14.52
CA THR A 67 2.73 -0.28 14.21
C THR A 67 1.92 0.07 15.45
N LEU A 68 2.21 -0.58 16.58
CA LEU A 68 1.54 -0.30 17.84
C LEU A 68 1.76 1.15 18.32
N LYS A 69 3.00 1.65 18.26
CA LYS A 69 3.33 3.02 18.66
C LYS A 69 2.61 4.07 17.82
N LEU A 70 2.62 3.91 16.49
CA LEU A 70 1.92 4.82 15.58
C LEU A 70 0.41 4.74 15.76
N TYR A 71 -0.16 3.53 15.90
CA TYR A 71 -1.59 3.35 16.10
C TYR A 71 -2.07 3.96 17.42
N ALA A 72 -1.33 3.79 18.53
CA ALA A 72 -1.67 4.39 19.81
C ALA A 72 -1.70 5.93 19.74
N LYS A 73 -0.81 6.53 18.94
CA LYS A 73 -0.71 7.99 18.77
C LYS A 73 -1.75 8.55 17.80
N ALA A 74 -2.09 7.83 16.73
CA ALA A 74 -2.95 8.31 15.65
C ALA A 74 -3.91 7.22 15.11
N PRO A 75 -4.86 6.72 15.92
CA PRO A 75 -5.71 5.58 15.54
C PRO A 75 -6.70 5.89 14.40
N LYS A 76 -6.96 7.17 14.12
CA LYS A 76 -7.77 7.61 12.97
C LYS A 76 -6.98 7.56 11.65
N THR A 77 -5.68 7.78 11.72
CA THR A 77 -4.78 7.76 10.56
C THR A 77 -4.27 6.34 10.29
N VAL A 78 -3.91 5.59 11.34
CA VAL A 78 -3.24 4.31 11.20
C VAL A 78 -4.24 3.14 11.17
N VAL A 79 -4.12 2.31 10.14
CA VAL A 79 -4.78 1.01 10.02
C VAL A 79 -3.73 -0.07 10.32
N PRO A 80 -3.76 -0.71 11.50
CA PRO A 80 -2.69 -1.60 11.91
C PRO A 80 -2.78 -2.96 11.22
N PHE A 81 -1.71 -3.37 10.55
CA PHE A 81 -1.50 -4.70 9.98
C PHE A 81 -0.38 -5.40 10.75
N LEU A 82 -0.58 -6.68 11.05
CA LEU A 82 0.39 -7.51 11.78
C LEU A 82 1.26 -8.28 10.79
N ARG A 83 2.55 -7.98 10.71
CA ARG A 83 3.48 -8.86 9.96
C ARG A 83 3.65 -10.19 10.71
N PRO A 84 3.75 -11.33 10.03
CA PRO A 84 4.04 -12.62 10.67
C PRO A 84 5.53 -12.76 11.05
N TYR A 85 6.20 -11.66 11.38
CA TYR A 85 7.64 -11.60 11.61
C TYR A 85 7.93 -10.99 12.99
N ARG A 86 8.59 -11.76 13.85
CA ARG A 86 9.19 -11.28 15.11
C ARG A 86 10.49 -10.53 14.81
N ALA A 87 11.24 -11.03 13.83
CA ALA A 87 12.46 -10.44 13.30
C ALA A 87 12.53 -10.64 11.78
N ARG A 88 13.47 -9.98 11.09
CA ARG A 88 13.63 -10.09 9.63
C ARG A 88 13.85 -11.55 9.18
N ASP A 89 14.60 -12.33 9.94
CA ASP A 89 14.95 -13.72 9.62
C ASP A 89 13.72 -14.66 9.56
N ASP A 90 12.59 -14.27 10.16
CA ASP A 90 11.35 -15.05 10.05
C ASP A 90 10.83 -15.07 8.59
N MET A 91 11.20 -14.10 7.74
CA MET A 91 10.75 -14.01 6.34
C MET A 91 10.97 -15.31 5.55
N ASP A 92 12.07 -16.02 5.81
CA ASP A 92 12.44 -17.22 5.06
C ASP A 92 11.77 -18.50 5.58
N THR A 93 11.30 -18.50 6.83
CA THR A 93 10.89 -19.74 7.53
C THR A 93 9.48 -19.71 8.10
N TRP A 94 8.81 -18.54 8.12
CA TRP A 94 7.54 -18.36 8.82
C TRP A 94 6.42 -19.29 8.32
N SER A 95 6.47 -19.72 7.06
CA SER A 95 5.42 -20.52 6.41
C SER A 95 5.12 -21.85 7.12
N SER A 96 6.09 -22.33 7.89
CA SER A 96 6.00 -23.57 8.66
C SER A 96 6.47 -23.46 10.11
N ASP A 97 6.87 -22.27 10.58
CA ASP A 97 7.35 -22.08 11.95
C ASP A 97 6.18 -22.01 12.97
N PRO A 98 6.04 -22.99 13.89
CA PRO A 98 5.00 -22.97 14.92
C PRO A 98 5.21 -21.85 15.95
N GLY A 99 6.42 -21.32 16.10
CA GLY A 99 6.73 -20.14 16.90
C GLY A 99 6.15 -18.86 16.30
N VAL A 100 6.19 -18.71 14.97
CA VAL A 100 5.48 -17.62 14.28
C VAL A 100 3.97 -17.76 14.45
N GLN A 101 3.43 -18.97 14.31
CA GLN A 101 2.00 -19.22 14.54
C GLN A 101 1.55 -18.72 15.92
N ARG A 102 2.25 -19.14 16.98
CA ARG A 102 1.94 -18.71 18.36
C ARG A 102 2.06 -17.19 18.52
N TYR A 103 3.06 -16.58 17.91
CA TYR A 103 3.25 -15.13 17.94
C TYR A 103 2.07 -14.39 17.29
N VAL A 104 1.63 -14.83 16.10
CA VAL A 104 0.49 -14.22 15.41
C VAL A 104 -0.78 -14.37 16.24
N GLU A 105 -1.08 -15.57 16.72
CA GLU A 105 -2.26 -15.83 17.55
C GLU A 105 -2.28 -14.96 18.82
N ASP A 106 -1.14 -14.82 19.49
CA ASP A 106 -1.04 -14.00 20.69
C ASP A 106 -1.23 -12.51 20.41
N ARG A 107 -0.57 -11.97 19.37
CA ARG A 107 -0.71 -10.57 18.96
C ARG A 107 -2.16 -10.25 18.60
N LEU A 108 -2.82 -11.13 17.85
CA LEU A 108 -4.20 -10.93 17.42
C LEU A 108 -5.21 -10.85 18.58
N LYS A 109 -4.87 -11.27 19.81
CA LYS A 109 -5.73 -11.09 21.00
C LYS A 109 -6.01 -9.61 21.30
N ARG A 110 -5.17 -8.69 20.82
CA ARG A 110 -5.36 -7.24 20.99
C ARG A 110 -6.61 -6.69 20.29
N GLY A 111 -7.10 -7.37 19.25
CA GLY A 111 -8.32 -6.98 18.54
C GLY A 111 -8.25 -5.69 17.72
N ILE A 112 -7.07 -5.08 17.56
CA ILE A 112 -6.90 -3.82 16.82
C ILE A 112 -6.62 -4.01 15.33
N TYR A 113 -6.04 -5.15 14.95
CA TYR A 113 -5.53 -5.38 13.59
C TYR A 113 -6.66 -5.49 12.57
N ARG A 114 -6.38 -5.03 11.35
CA ARG A 114 -7.27 -5.14 10.19
C ARG A 114 -6.71 -6.01 9.07
N GLY A 115 -5.47 -6.49 9.22
CA GLY A 115 -4.84 -7.43 8.32
C GLY A 115 -3.60 -8.08 8.91
N ILE A 116 -3.11 -9.10 8.22
CA ILE A 116 -1.90 -9.84 8.50
C ILE A 116 -1.02 -9.79 7.26
N GLY A 117 0.23 -9.39 7.43
CA GLY A 117 1.18 -9.07 6.38
C GLY A 117 1.70 -7.64 6.52
N GLU A 118 2.52 -7.16 5.59
CA GLU A 118 2.99 -7.85 4.40
C GLU A 118 3.82 -9.11 4.70
N PHE A 119 3.48 -10.22 4.02
CA PHE A 119 4.23 -11.48 4.05
C PHE A 119 4.76 -11.90 2.68
N HIS A 120 5.76 -12.79 2.69
CA HIS A 120 6.44 -13.33 1.52
C HIS A 120 6.43 -14.85 1.59
N LEU A 121 6.20 -15.55 0.48
CA LEU A 121 6.36 -17.00 0.41
C LEU A 121 6.50 -17.43 -1.05
N SER A 122 7.05 -18.63 -1.27
CA SER A 122 7.03 -19.26 -2.58
C SER A 122 5.72 -20.02 -2.82
N ALA A 123 5.38 -20.32 -4.08
CA ALA A 123 4.26 -21.20 -4.38
C ALA A 123 4.35 -22.57 -3.67
N ALA A 124 5.55 -23.10 -3.42
CA ALA A 124 5.72 -24.37 -2.70
C ALA A 124 5.24 -24.26 -1.24
N ASP A 125 5.48 -23.11 -0.61
CA ASP A 125 5.19 -22.85 0.81
C ASP A 125 3.76 -22.40 1.08
N ALA A 126 2.98 -22.08 0.04
CA ALA A 126 1.60 -21.60 0.16
C ALA A 126 0.67 -22.54 0.96
N GLY A 127 0.98 -23.85 0.99
CA GLY A 127 0.26 -24.86 1.76
C GLY A 127 0.85 -25.16 3.14
N GLY A 128 1.86 -24.41 3.58
CA GLY A 128 2.54 -24.62 4.86
C GLY A 128 1.57 -24.51 6.05
N PRO A 129 1.83 -25.25 7.15
CA PRO A 129 0.90 -25.34 8.28
C PRO A 129 0.65 -23.96 8.94
N THR A 130 1.69 -23.12 9.05
CA THR A 130 1.55 -21.77 9.61
C THR A 130 0.77 -20.86 8.65
N VAL A 131 1.01 -20.94 7.34
CA VAL A 131 0.24 -20.18 6.33
C VAL A 131 -1.24 -20.54 6.41
N LYS A 132 -1.55 -21.84 6.44
CA LYS A 132 -2.92 -22.34 6.56
C LYS A 132 -3.60 -21.78 7.81
N ARG A 133 -2.93 -21.86 8.97
CA ARG A 133 -3.50 -21.35 10.21
C ARG A 133 -3.72 -19.84 10.19
N VAL A 134 -2.77 -19.08 9.63
CA VAL A 134 -2.90 -17.62 9.47
C VAL A 134 -4.07 -17.28 8.55
N ALA A 135 -4.27 -18.02 7.46
CA ALA A 135 -5.39 -17.80 6.56
C ALA A 135 -6.76 -18.14 7.18
N GLU A 136 -6.83 -19.21 7.98
CA GLU A 136 -8.02 -19.55 8.77
C GLU A 136 -8.37 -18.43 9.77
N LEU A 137 -7.38 -17.97 10.54
CA LEU A 137 -7.54 -16.85 11.49
C LEU A 137 -7.99 -15.57 10.78
N ALA A 138 -7.43 -15.26 9.61
CA ALA A 138 -7.83 -14.10 8.84
C ALA A 138 -9.28 -14.21 8.37
N ALA A 139 -9.71 -15.38 7.90
CA ALA A 139 -11.10 -15.61 7.50
C ALA A 139 -12.08 -15.56 8.69
N GLU A 140 -11.73 -16.15 9.83
CA GLU A 140 -12.53 -16.14 11.07
C GLU A 140 -12.75 -14.73 11.62
N ARG A 141 -11.76 -13.85 11.44
CA ARG A 141 -11.74 -12.49 12.03
C ARG A 141 -11.99 -11.37 11.02
N ASP A 142 -12.35 -11.71 9.78
CA ASP A 142 -12.51 -10.78 8.66
C ASP A 142 -11.30 -9.83 8.46
N LEU A 143 -10.10 -10.41 8.55
CA LEU A 143 -8.83 -9.70 8.31
C LEU A 143 -8.37 -9.89 6.87
N PHE A 144 -7.66 -8.89 6.35
CA PHE A 144 -6.94 -9.03 5.09
C PHE A 144 -5.64 -9.82 5.26
N LEU A 145 -5.25 -10.54 4.21
CA LEU A 145 -3.91 -11.07 4.00
C LEU A 145 -3.19 -10.18 2.99
N GLN A 146 -2.16 -9.45 3.44
CA GLN A 146 -1.32 -8.65 2.54
C GLN A 146 -0.15 -9.51 2.04
N ALA A 147 -0.22 -9.90 0.76
CA ALA A 147 0.70 -10.85 0.15
C ALA A 147 1.63 -10.16 -0.83
N HIS A 148 2.94 -10.21 -0.57
CA HIS A 148 3.99 -9.86 -1.51
C HIS A 148 4.53 -11.14 -2.15
N VAL A 149 3.90 -11.51 -3.24
CA VAL A 149 4.17 -12.75 -3.99
C VAL A 149 3.90 -12.52 -5.48
N ASP A 150 4.44 -13.37 -6.34
CA ASP A 150 4.10 -13.37 -7.76
C ASP A 150 2.64 -13.80 -8.03
N ASP A 151 2.20 -13.68 -9.27
CA ASP A 151 0.84 -14.00 -9.71
C ASP A 151 0.51 -15.49 -9.58
N VAL A 152 1.47 -16.38 -9.88
CA VAL A 152 1.33 -17.83 -9.72
C VAL A 152 1.08 -18.21 -8.27
N THR A 153 1.87 -17.66 -7.36
CA THR A 153 1.76 -17.89 -5.92
C THR A 153 0.48 -17.29 -5.36
N LEU A 154 0.10 -16.08 -5.80
CA LEU A 154 -1.16 -15.48 -5.42
C LEU A 154 -2.36 -16.34 -5.85
N GLU A 155 -2.39 -16.79 -7.11
CA GLU A 155 -3.48 -17.63 -7.61
C GLU A 155 -3.62 -18.92 -6.78
N LYS A 156 -2.48 -19.52 -6.40
CA LYS A 156 -2.46 -20.68 -5.50
C LYS A 156 -3.03 -20.34 -4.13
N LEU A 157 -2.64 -19.21 -3.52
CA LEU A 157 -3.17 -18.75 -2.23
C LEU A 157 -4.68 -18.51 -2.30
N LEU A 158 -5.16 -17.83 -3.34
CA LEU A 158 -6.60 -17.55 -3.56
C LEU A 158 -7.41 -18.84 -3.74
N THR A 159 -6.81 -19.86 -4.37
CA THR A 159 -7.42 -21.17 -4.57
C THR A 159 -7.46 -22.00 -3.29
N LEU A 160 -6.38 -21.99 -2.51
CA LEU A 160 -6.30 -22.72 -1.24
C LEU A 160 -7.17 -22.10 -0.14
N TYR A 161 -7.27 -20.76 -0.13
CA TYR A 161 -7.91 -20.00 0.94
C TYR A 161 -9.03 -19.09 0.42
N PRO A 162 -10.06 -19.62 -0.27
CA PRO A 162 -11.08 -18.82 -0.95
C PRO A 162 -11.99 -18.02 0.00
N LYS A 163 -11.92 -18.29 1.32
CA LYS A 163 -12.66 -17.53 2.34
C LYS A 163 -11.93 -16.26 2.78
N ALA A 164 -10.60 -16.22 2.66
CA ALA A 164 -9.79 -15.09 3.09
C ALA A 164 -9.88 -13.93 2.07
N ARG A 165 -9.65 -12.71 2.56
CA ARG A 165 -9.55 -11.50 1.74
C ARG A 165 -8.08 -11.20 1.49
N PHE A 166 -7.69 -10.94 0.25
CA PHE A 166 -6.31 -10.68 -0.12
C PHE A 166 -6.11 -9.25 -0.58
N LEU A 167 -5.02 -8.64 -0.11
CA LEU A 167 -4.46 -7.41 -0.64
C LEU A 167 -3.12 -7.77 -1.28
N TRP A 168 -3.07 -7.82 -2.61
CA TRP A 168 -1.87 -8.19 -3.35
C TRP A 168 -0.93 -6.99 -3.47
N ALA A 169 0.20 -7.06 -2.76
CA ALA A 169 1.20 -6.02 -2.73
C ALA A 169 1.85 -5.85 -4.11
N HIS A 170 1.99 -4.59 -4.54
CA HIS A 170 2.62 -4.20 -5.79
C HIS A 170 2.09 -4.91 -7.04
N ALA A 171 0.89 -5.49 -7.02
CA ALA A 171 0.44 -6.42 -8.07
C ALA A 171 1.55 -7.44 -8.47
N GLY A 172 2.23 -7.99 -7.47
CA GLY A 172 3.29 -9.00 -7.65
C GLY A 172 4.56 -8.47 -8.31
N MET A 173 4.83 -7.16 -8.20
CA MET A 173 5.96 -6.41 -8.76
C MET A 173 5.99 -6.31 -10.30
N SER A 174 5.52 -7.32 -11.02
CA SER A 174 5.70 -7.42 -12.48
C SER A 174 4.48 -7.90 -13.25
N ALA A 175 3.37 -8.26 -12.58
CA ALA A 175 2.20 -8.77 -13.29
C ALA A 175 1.58 -7.70 -14.20
N SER A 176 1.37 -8.03 -15.47
CA SER A 176 0.75 -7.13 -16.45
C SER A 176 -0.67 -6.70 -16.04
N ALA A 177 -1.15 -5.56 -16.56
CA ALA A 177 -2.54 -5.15 -16.37
C ALA A 177 -3.53 -6.24 -16.80
N SER A 178 -3.25 -6.93 -17.91
CA SER A 178 -4.06 -8.08 -18.37
C SER A 178 -4.11 -9.22 -17.34
N THR A 179 -2.96 -9.63 -16.80
CA THR A 179 -2.87 -10.65 -15.73
C THR A 179 -3.68 -10.23 -14.51
N VAL A 180 -3.51 -8.98 -14.05
CA VAL A 180 -4.24 -8.42 -12.92
C VAL A 180 -5.75 -8.45 -13.17
N GLY A 181 -6.19 -8.00 -14.35
CA GLY A 181 -7.60 -8.00 -14.73
C GLY A 181 -8.22 -9.40 -14.83
N GLY A 182 -7.45 -10.41 -15.24
CA GLY A 182 -7.84 -11.80 -15.28
C GLY A 182 -8.02 -12.41 -13.89
N LEU A 183 -7.11 -12.13 -12.96
CA LEU A 183 -7.22 -12.58 -11.58
C LEU A 183 -8.41 -11.91 -10.86
N LEU A 184 -8.60 -10.60 -11.03
CA LEU A 184 -9.75 -9.88 -10.45
C LEU A 184 -11.10 -10.42 -10.96
N ALA A 185 -11.17 -10.84 -12.23
CA ALA A 185 -12.38 -11.44 -12.79
C ALA A 185 -12.76 -12.76 -12.11
N ARG A 186 -11.75 -13.55 -11.71
CA ARG A 186 -11.92 -14.91 -11.18
C ARG A 186 -12.05 -14.94 -9.66
N PHE A 187 -11.41 -14.00 -8.96
CA PHE A 187 -11.28 -14.03 -7.51
C PHE A 187 -11.93 -12.80 -6.85
N PRO A 188 -13.19 -12.89 -6.41
CA PRO A 188 -13.94 -11.73 -5.91
C PRO A 188 -13.37 -11.15 -4.61
N LYS A 189 -12.59 -11.91 -3.85
CA LYS A 189 -11.94 -11.50 -2.59
C LYS A 189 -10.49 -10.99 -2.78
N LEU A 190 -10.12 -10.64 -4.01
CA LEU A 190 -8.84 -10.02 -4.33
C LEU A 190 -8.97 -8.50 -4.44
N TRP A 191 -8.04 -7.79 -3.79
CA TRP A 191 -7.73 -6.39 -3.96
C TRP A 191 -6.25 -6.24 -4.31
N VAL A 192 -5.91 -5.13 -4.97
CA VAL A 192 -4.58 -4.90 -5.52
C VAL A 192 -4.04 -3.57 -4.99
N GLU A 193 -2.80 -3.62 -4.53
CA GLU A 193 -2.03 -2.48 -4.04
C GLU A 193 -0.92 -2.16 -5.07
N LEU A 194 -0.69 -0.88 -5.34
CA LEU A 194 0.09 -0.41 -6.51
C LEU A 194 1.46 0.20 -6.16
N ALA A 195 1.90 0.17 -4.90
CA ALA A 195 3.20 0.68 -4.50
C ALA A 195 4.30 0.12 -5.40
N LEU A 196 5.31 0.93 -5.67
CA LEU A 196 6.46 0.60 -6.51
C LEU A 196 6.16 0.28 -8.00
N ARG A 197 4.89 0.27 -8.44
CA ARG A 197 4.55 0.03 -9.85
C ARG A 197 4.81 1.25 -10.73
N THR A 198 5.86 1.18 -11.53
CA THR A 198 6.29 2.24 -12.44
C THR A 198 5.64 2.14 -13.83
N ASP A 199 5.13 0.97 -14.20
CA ASP A 199 4.46 0.70 -15.47
C ASP A 199 2.98 1.13 -15.50
N VAL A 200 2.39 1.49 -14.35
CA VAL A 200 1.04 2.06 -14.29
C VAL A 200 0.98 3.36 -15.09
N ALA A 201 2.01 4.20 -14.96
CA ALA A 201 2.07 5.48 -15.64
C ALA A 201 3.52 5.84 -16.02
N PRO A 202 4.13 5.12 -16.98
CA PRO A 202 5.50 5.39 -17.38
C PRO A 202 5.65 6.84 -17.88
N GLY A 203 6.60 7.58 -17.30
CA GLY A 203 6.79 9.01 -17.59
C GLY A 203 5.60 9.89 -17.21
N GLY A 204 4.74 9.44 -16.27
CA GLY A 204 3.56 10.16 -15.80
C GLY A 204 2.33 10.03 -16.70
N LYS A 205 2.42 9.32 -17.83
CA LYS A 205 1.26 9.06 -18.71
C LYS A 205 0.63 7.72 -18.32
N LEU A 206 -0.64 7.73 -17.92
CA LEU A 206 -1.37 6.52 -17.56
C LEU A 206 -1.40 5.54 -18.73
N ASP A 207 -0.97 4.32 -18.48
CA ASP A 207 -0.98 3.25 -19.48
C ASP A 207 -2.42 2.86 -19.86
N PRO A 208 -2.74 2.67 -21.16
CA PRO A 208 -4.10 2.35 -21.60
C PRO A 208 -4.66 1.03 -21.07
N GLU A 209 -3.83 0.00 -20.86
CA GLU A 209 -4.29 -1.28 -20.32
C GLU A 209 -4.60 -1.13 -18.83
N TRP A 210 -3.73 -0.46 -18.08
CA TRP A 210 -3.98 -0.10 -16.69
C TRP A 210 -5.25 0.72 -16.52
N ARG A 211 -5.44 1.73 -17.37
CA ARG A 211 -6.69 2.51 -17.43
C ARG A 211 -7.91 1.60 -17.58
N ALA A 212 -7.87 0.67 -18.53
CA ALA A 212 -9.00 -0.21 -18.82
C ALA A 212 -9.36 -1.07 -17.61
N VAL A 213 -8.36 -1.61 -16.91
CA VAL A 213 -8.56 -2.44 -15.71
C VAL A 213 -9.08 -1.61 -14.54
N PHE A 214 -8.56 -0.40 -14.32
CA PHE A 214 -9.05 0.51 -13.28
C PHE A 214 -10.51 0.90 -13.50
N VAL A 215 -10.89 1.21 -14.74
CA VAL A 215 -12.29 1.56 -15.08
C VAL A 215 -13.21 0.35 -14.93
N LYS A 216 -12.72 -0.86 -15.25
CA LYS A 216 -13.51 -2.09 -15.12
C LYS A 216 -13.72 -2.53 -13.66
N TYR A 217 -12.72 -2.34 -12.80
CA TYR A 217 -12.75 -2.75 -11.39
C TYR A 217 -12.36 -1.61 -10.44
N PRO A 218 -13.10 -0.48 -10.46
CA PRO A 218 -12.69 0.73 -9.74
C PRO A 218 -12.65 0.54 -8.22
N ASP A 219 -13.34 -0.48 -7.70
CA ASP A 219 -13.47 -0.77 -6.28
C ASP A 219 -12.42 -1.76 -5.74
N ARG A 220 -11.46 -2.16 -6.58
CA ARG A 220 -10.47 -3.22 -6.30
C ARG A 220 -9.02 -2.77 -6.16
N PHE A 221 -8.73 -1.48 -6.33
CA PHE A 221 -7.37 -0.95 -6.28
C PHE A 221 -7.15 0.04 -5.14
N LEU A 222 -5.94 0.03 -4.61
CA LEU A 222 -5.41 0.98 -3.66
C LEU A 222 -4.01 1.41 -4.11
N VAL A 223 -3.63 2.65 -3.80
CA VAL A 223 -2.26 3.14 -3.94
C VAL A 223 -1.51 2.95 -2.62
N GLY A 224 -0.19 2.94 -2.69
CA GLY A 224 0.68 2.94 -1.51
C GLY A 224 2.11 3.31 -1.89
N THR A 225 3.01 3.45 -0.91
CA THR A 225 4.40 3.89 -1.17
C THR A 225 5.46 2.83 -0.90
N ASP A 226 5.19 1.93 0.04
CA ASP A 226 6.08 0.90 0.56
C ASP A 226 7.43 1.41 1.06
N THR A 227 7.44 1.81 2.33
CA THR A 227 8.64 2.28 3.04
C THR A 227 9.51 1.13 3.58
N TRP A 228 9.80 0.11 2.77
CA TRP A 228 10.56 -1.09 3.15
C TRP A 228 12.00 -0.83 3.65
N VAL A 229 12.55 0.36 3.39
CA VAL A 229 13.78 0.91 3.96
C VAL A 229 13.58 2.37 4.37
N THR A 230 14.36 2.81 5.36
CA THR A 230 14.19 4.13 6.01
C THR A 230 14.24 5.30 5.03
N SER A 231 15.12 5.29 4.03
CA SER A 231 15.21 6.37 3.04
C SER A 231 13.95 6.56 2.20
N ARG A 232 13.06 5.55 2.11
CA ARG A 232 11.79 5.66 1.38
C ARG A 232 10.80 6.62 2.03
N TRP A 233 10.92 6.89 3.33
CA TRP A 233 10.08 7.89 4.01
C TRP A 233 10.21 9.29 3.40
N GLU A 234 11.38 9.63 2.86
CA GLU A 234 11.62 10.91 2.20
C GLU A 234 10.94 10.99 0.83
N ALA A 235 10.69 9.84 0.20
CA ALA A 235 10.08 9.73 -1.11
C ALA A 235 8.55 9.75 -1.09
N ILE A 236 7.89 9.58 0.06
CA ILE A 236 6.41 9.47 0.16
C ILE A 236 5.71 10.64 -0.55
N ARG A 237 6.16 11.87 -0.31
CA ARG A 237 5.53 13.06 -0.92
C ARG A 237 5.67 13.07 -2.44
N ASP A 238 6.86 12.75 -2.94
CA ASP A 238 7.13 12.78 -4.37
C ASP A 238 6.41 11.62 -5.09
N TYR A 239 6.38 10.45 -4.46
CA TYR A 239 5.60 9.31 -4.94
C TYR A 239 4.11 9.64 -5.02
N HIS A 240 3.54 10.26 -3.98
CA HIS A 240 2.13 10.69 -4.03
C HIS A 240 1.87 11.75 -5.08
N ARG A 241 2.80 12.70 -5.31
CA ARG A 241 2.67 13.65 -6.42
C ARG A 241 2.55 12.91 -7.75
N ASP A 242 3.38 11.91 -8.00
CA ASP A 242 3.34 11.13 -9.24
C ASP A 242 2.03 10.32 -9.35
N VAL A 243 1.52 9.82 -8.22
CA VAL A 243 0.19 9.21 -8.12
C VAL A 243 -0.94 10.17 -8.50
N GLN A 244 -0.90 11.42 -8.02
CA GLN A 244 -1.90 12.44 -8.39
C GLN A 244 -1.94 12.67 -9.91
N VAL A 245 -0.78 12.67 -10.58
CA VAL A 245 -0.68 12.93 -12.03
C VAL A 245 -1.44 11.90 -12.85
N TRP A 246 -1.30 10.60 -12.55
CA TRP A 246 -2.01 9.57 -13.31
C TRP A 246 -3.45 9.36 -12.84
N LEU A 247 -3.76 9.60 -11.56
CA LEU A 247 -5.14 9.62 -11.09
C LEU A 247 -5.96 10.71 -11.79
N GLY A 248 -5.37 11.88 -12.03
CA GLY A 248 -6.01 12.98 -12.77
C GLY A 248 -6.37 12.65 -14.23
N GLN A 249 -5.84 11.56 -14.78
CA GLN A 249 -6.15 11.11 -16.12
C GLN A 249 -7.38 10.18 -16.14
N LEU A 250 -7.82 9.62 -15.01
CA LEU A 250 -8.99 8.74 -14.88
C LEU A 250 -10.32 9.52 -14.79
N PRO A 251 -11.47 8.87 -15.05
CA PRO A 251 -12.76 9.40 -14.61
C PRO A 251 -12.72 9.70 -13.10
N ARG A 252 -13.33 10.82 -12.69
CA ARG A 252 -13.17 11.35 -11.33
C ARG A 252 -13.59 10.37 -10.24
N ASP A 253 -14.68 9.65 -10.47
CA ASP A 253 -15.20 8.64 -9.55
C ASP A 253 -14.24 7.46 -9.38
N VAL A 254 -13.61 7.00 -10.47
CA VAL A 254 -12.57 5.96 -10.45
C VAL A 254 -11.32 6.48 -9.72
N ALA A 255 -10.87 7.70 -10.03
CA ALA A 255 -9.72 8.31 -9.36
C ALA A 255 -9.94 8.43 -7.84
N GLU A 256 -11.10 8.91 -7.39
CA GLU A 256 -11.44 9.01 -5.97
C GLU A 256 -11.57 7.62 -5.31
N ALA A 257 -12.06 6.62 -6.04
CA ALA A 257 -12.13 5.24 -5.57
C ALA A 257 -10.74 4.71 -5.19
N ILE A 258 -9.80 4.81 -6.14
CA ILE A 258 -8.43 4.30 -6.00
C ILE A 258 -7.60 5.15 -5.04
N ALA A 259 -7.75 6.48 -5.07
CA ALA A 259 -7.00 7.40 -4.23
C ALA A 259 -7.30 7.19 -2.73
N TRP A 260 -8.56 6.98 -2.36
CA TRP A 260 -8.91 6.89 -0.94
C TRP A 260 -10.22 6.19 -0.58
N LYS A 261 -11.28 6.25 -1.41
CA LYS A 261 -12.60 5.73 -0.98
C LYS A 261 -12.58 4.22 -0.77
N ASN A 262 -11.78 3.47 -1.55
CA ASN A 262 -11.60 2.04 -1.35
C ASN A 262 -10.96 1.75 0.00
N GLY A 263 -9.87 2.42 0.33
CA GLY A 263 -9.22 2.27 1.65
C GLY A 263 -10.18 2.59 2.80
N ASP A 264 -10.93 3.70 2.71
CA ASP A 264 -11.91 4.06 3.75
C ASP A 264 -13.06 3.07 3.89
N ARG A 265 -13.57 2.53 2.77
CA ARG A 265 -14.64 1.52 2.77
C ARG A 265 -14.17 0.18 3.33
N LEU A 266 -12.96 -0.24 2.98
CA LEU A 266 -12.41 -1.53 3.40
C LEU A 266 -11.95 -1.50 4.85
N PHE A 267 -11.49 -0.34 5.33
CA PHE A 267 -10.93 -0.16 6.65
C PHE A 267 -11.57 1.05 7.33
N PRO A 268 -12.85 1.02 7.73
CA PRO A 268 -13.48 2.19 8.37
C PRO A 268 -12.71 2.67 9.60
N ALA A 269 -12.74 3.98 9.86
CA ALA A 269 -12.13 4.53 11.06
C ALA A 269 -12.82 3.96 12.32
N PRO A 270 -12.08 3.70 13.41
CA PRO A 270 -12.66 3.27 14.69
C PRO A 270 -13.65 4.28 15.27
#